data_AF-A0A1Z5II94-F1
#
_entry.id   AF-A0A1Z5II94-F1
#
_cell.length_a   1.000
_cell.length_b   1.000
_cell.length_c   1.000
_cell.angle_alpha   90.00
_cell.angle_beta   90.00
_cell.angle_gamma   90.00
#
_symmetry.space_group_name_H-M   'P 1'
#
loop_
_entity.id
_entity.type
_entity.pdbx_description
1 polymer ?
#
loop_
_entity_poly.entity_id
_entity_poly.type
_entity_poly.pdbx_seq_one_letter_code
_entity_poly.pdbx_strand_id
1 'polypeptide(L)'
;MLFGEITLKELISSYLNLLRNSRQFLKESCQIDIILHLKDEAHDREINVRNEQLKQAEQLRIRRGRAAIEVLYRGTQLKAYQAFVISDQRYKPKYFVGWMGNQKVDKDYFISHIEPELKQIAKPYVNGVIFPGLFV
;
A
#
# COMPACT_ATOMS: atom_id res chain seq x y z
N MET A 1 -16.78 -3.55 -14.98
CA MET A 1 -15.55 -2.76 -15.18
C MET A 1 -14.36 -3.63 -14.81
N LEU A 2 -13.34 -3.63 -15.66
CA LEU A 2 -12.22 -4.58 -15.71
C LEU A 2 -11.35 -4.53 -14.44
N PHE A 3 -11.55 -5.44 -13.49
CA PHE A 3 -10.46 -5.89 -12.62
C PHE A 3 -9.64 -6.92 -13.40
N GLY A 4 -8.99 -6.44 -14.46
CA GLY A 4 -8.03 -7.22 -15.23
C GLY A 4 -6.92 -7.67 -14.28
N GLU A 5 -6.71 -8.97 -14.23
CA GLU A 5 -5.76 -9.62 -13.36
C GLU A 5 -4.37 -8.94 -13.40
N ILE A 6 -3.99 -8.26 -12.31
CA ILE A 6 -2.75 -7.49 -12.24
C ILE A 6 -1.54 -8.42 -12.11
N THR A 7 -0.47 -8.07 -12.78
CA THR A 7 0.84 -8.70 -12.63
C THR A 7 1.55 -8.18 -11.38
N LEU A 8 2.56 -8.91 -10.90
CA LEU A 8 3.40 -8.47 -9.79
C LEU A 8 4.06 -7.10 -10.08
N LYS A 9 4.49 -6.88 -11.32
CA LYS A 9 5.10 -5.63 -11.76
C LYS A 9 4.12 -4.45 -11.66
N GLU A 10 2.88 -4.62 -12.13
CA GLU A 10 1.85 -3.58 -12.04
C GLU A 10 1.53 -3.27 -10.58
N LEU A 11 1.36 -4.31 -9.75
CA LEU A 11 1.13 -4.18 -8.32
C LEU A 11 2.25 -3.34 -7.66
N ILE A 12 3.51 -3.76 -7.85
CA ILE A 12 4.66 -3.07 -7.27
C ILE A 12 4.75 -1.62 -7.77
N SER A 13 4.56 -1.38 -9.06
CA SER A 13 4.61 -0.04 -9.64
C SER A 13 3.59 0.91 -9.00
N SER A 14 2.35 0.45 -8.79
CA SER A 14 1.31 1.24 -8.11
C SER A 14 1.72 1.64 -6.69
N TYR A 15 2.28 0.71 -5.92
CA TYR A 15 2.70 0.97 -4.55
C TYR A 15 3.99 1.81 -4.47
N LEU A 16 4.96 1.60 -5.37
CA LEU A 16 6.14 2.48 -5.45
C LEU A 16 5.76 3.92 -5.80
N ASN A 17 4.74 4.13 -6.64
CA ASN A 17 4.22 5.47 -6.91
C ASN A 17 3.60 6.09 -5.65
N LEU A 18 2.84 5.32 -4.87
CA LEU A 18 2.28 5.78 -3.60
C LEU A 18 3.38 6.17 -2.61
N LEU A 19 4.44 5.35 -2.49
CA LEU A 19 5.61 5.64 -1.65
C LEU A 19 6.29 6.94 -2.08
N ARG A 20 6.52 7.12 -3.39
CA ARG A 20 7.11 8.34 -3.95
C ARG A 20 6.28 9.57 -3.62
N ASN A 21 4.97 9.51 -3.81
CA ASN A 21 4.08 10.61 -3.48
C ASN A 21 4.14 10.95 -1.98
N SER A 22 4.16 9.93 -1.11
CA SER A 22 4.29 10.16 0.33
C SER A 22 5.57 10.94 0.67
N ARG A 23 6.69 10.62 0.02
CA ARG A 23 7.99 11.28 0.24
C ARG A 23 8.03 12.71 -0.28
N GLN A 24 7.31 12.97 -1.36
CA GLN A 24 7.24 14.29 -1.97
C GLN A 24 6.44 15.27 -1.10
N PHE A 25 5.34 14.81 -0.49
CA PHE A 25 4.37 15.70 0.16
C PHE A 25 4.41 15.65 1.69
N LEU A 26 4.90 14.56 2.29
CA LEU A 26 4.87 14.34 3.74
C LEU A 26 6.27 14.43 4.34
N LYS A 27 6.33 14.93 5.59
CA LYS A 27 7.52 14.84 6.44
C LYS A 27 7.92 13.38 6.63
N GLU A 28 9.21 13.12 6.83
CA GLU A 28 9.73 11.76 7.00
C GLU A 28 9.01 10.95 8.10
N SER A 29 8.66 11.58 9.22
CA SER A 29 7.88 10.97 10.31
C SER A 29 6.45 10.57 9.94
N CYS A 30 5.94 11.08 8.82
CA CYS A 30 4.58 10.93 8.32
C CYS A 30 4.51 10.15 7.00
N GLN A 31 5.65 9.70 6.45
CA GLN A 31 5.68 8.93 5.20
C GLN A 31 5.07 7.55 5.37
N ILE A 32 4.69 6.91 4.27
CA ILE A 32 4.20 5.53 4.33
C ILE A 32 5.37 4.55 4.24
N ASP A 33 5.20 3.41 4.89
CA ASP A 33 5.98 2.21 4.60
C ASP A 33 5.12 1.20 3.87
N ILE A 34 5.72 0.50 2.93
CA ILE A 34 5.07 -0.55 2.15
C ILE A 34 5.88 -1.82 2.32
N ILE A 35 5.19 -2.89 2.73
CA ILE A 35 5.78 -4.20 2.89
C ILE A 35 5.01 -5.15 1.98
N LEU A 36 5.73 -5.82 1.08
CA LEU A 36 5.20 -6.88 0.25
C LEU A 36 5.60 -8.21 0.86
N HIS A 37 4.59 -8.99 1.23
CA HIS A 37 4.68 -10.37 1.65
C HIS A 37 4.34 -11.28 0.48
N LEU A 38 5.21 -12.23 0.16
CA LEU A 38 5.00 -13.24 -0.88
C LEU A 38 5.23 -14.62 -0.27
N LYS A 39 4.31 -15.54 -0.52
CA LYS A 39 4.48 -16.96 -0.25
C LYS A 39 4.36 -17.74 -1.55
N ASP A 40 5.45 -18.35 -1.98
CA ASP A 40 5.46 -19.28 -3.11
C ASP A 40 5.09 -20.68 -2.60
N GLU A 41 3.93 -21.18 -3.00
CA GLU A 41 3.45 -22.49 -2.58
C GLU A 41 4.21 -23.64 -3.26
N ALA A 42 4.83 -23.41 -4.42
CA ALA A 42 5.55 -24.46 -5.15
C ALA A 42 6.92 -24.79 -4.52
N HIS A 43 7.54 -23.81 -3.85
CA HIS A 43 8.87 -23.93 -3.27
C HIS A 43 8.88 -23.72 -1.75
N ASP A 44 7.70 -23.62 -1.13
CA ASP A 44 7.48 -23.27 0.28
C ASP A 44 8.39 -22.13 0.79
N ARG A 45 8.50 -21.09 -0.03
CA ARG A 45 9.39 -19.96 0.23
C ARG A 45 8.59 -18.72 0.56
N GLU A 46 8.95 -18.07 1.66
CA GLU A 46 8.45 -16.75 2.02
C GLU A 46 9.45 -15.66 1.65
N ILE A 47 8.96 -14.58 1.08
CA ILE A 47 9.76 -13.43 0.65
C ILE A 47 9.05 -12.17 1.16
N ASN A 48 9.75 -11.40 1.98
CA ASN A 48 9.26 -10.15 2.55
C ASN A 48 10.19 -9.02 2.10
N VAL A 49 9.66 -8.06 1.37
CA VAL A 49 10.43 -6.89 0.87
C VAL A 49 9.76 -5.60 1.28
N ARG A 50 10.56 -4.58 1.58
CA ARG A 50 10.07 -3.28 2.07
C ARG A 50 10.51 -2.13 1.17
N ASN A 51 9.60 -1.18 0.96
CA ASN A 51 9.84 0.09 0.25
C ASN A 51 10.59 -0.09 -1.08
N GLU A 52 11.78 0.48 -1.25
CA GLU A 52 12.55 0.43 -2.49
C GLU A 52 12.96 -1.00 -2.89
N GLN A 53 13.03 -1.92 -1.93
CA GLN A 53 13.31 -3.33 -2.21
C GLN A 53 12.19 -3.99 -3.03
N LEU A 54 10.98 -3.40 -3.06
CA LEU A 54 9.90 -3.89 -3.93
C LEU A 54 10.35 -3.95 -5.39
N LYS A 55 11.18 -3.02 -5.86
CA LYS A 55 11.67 -3.02 -7.25
C LYS A 55 12.45 -4.30 -7.61
N GLN A 56 13.14 -4.89 -6.63
CA GLN A 56 13.87 -6.14 -6.82
C GLN A 56 12.91 -7.33 -6.94
N ALA A 57 11.76 -7.26 -6.27
CA ALA A 57 10.74 -8.30 -6.31
C ALA A 57 9.98 -8.36 -7.64
N GLU A 58 10.00 -7.32 -8.48
CA GLU A 58 9.34 -7.32 -9.81
C GLU A 58 9.83 -8.44 -10.73
N GLN A 59 11.05 -8.93 -10.51
CA GLN A 59 11.65 -10.00 -11.32
C GLN A 59 11.23 -11.40 -10.88
N LEU A 60 10.56 -11.53 -9.72
CA LEU A 60 10.12 -12.81 -9.19
C LEU A 60 8.99 -13.39 -10.03
N ARG A 61 9.14 -14.67 -10.41
CA ARG A 61 8.14 -15.40 -11.19
C ARG A 61 7.47 -16.46 -10.32
N ILE A 62 6.53 -16.02 -9.50
CA ILE A 62 5.71 -16.91 -8.66
C ILE A 62 4.48 -17.33 -9.44
N ARG A 63 4.32 -18.64 -9.71
CA ARG A 63 3.17 -19.15 -10.48
C ARG A 63 1.93 -19.39 -9.62
N ARG A 64 2.11 -19.86 -8.38
CA ARG A 64 1.03 -20.17 -7.44
C ARG A 64 1.45 -19.80 -6.03
N GLY A 65 0.53 -19.24 -5.26
CA GLY A 65 0.82 -18.82 -3.90
C GLY A 65 -0.07 -17.72 -3.40
N ARG A 66 0.44 -16.96 -2.43
CA ARG A 66 -0.27 -15.86 -1.79
C ARG A 66 0.62 -14.64 -1.73
N ALA A 67 0.02 -13.48 -1.84
CA ALA A 67 0.69 -12.22 -1.61
C ALA A 67 -0.12 -11.37 -0.65
N ALA A 68 0.55 -10.46 0.04
CA ALA A 68 -0.11 -9.37 0.72
C ALA A 68 0.73 -8.11 0.64
N ILE A 69 0.05 -6.99 0.49
CA ILE A 69 0.65 -5.67 0.65
C ILE A 69 0.16 -5.10 1.98
N GLU A 70 1.10 -4.82 2.85
CA GLU A 70 0.90 -4.05 4.06
C GLU A 70 1.36 -2.61 3.82
N VAL A 71 0.50 -1.65 4.13
CA VAL A 71 0.81 -0.22 4.10
C VAL A 71 0.69 0.32 5.51
N LEU A 72 1.79 0.87 6.03
CA LEU A 72 1.85 1.54 7.32
C LEU A 72 1.89 3.04 7.10
N TYR A 73 0.97 3.77 7.72
CA TYR A 73 0.95 5.22 7.67
C TYR A 73 1.68 5.76 8.89
N ARG A 74 2.97 6.12 8.74
CA ARG A 74 3.75 6.58 9.90
C ARG A 74 3.16 7.87 10.45
N GLY A 75 3.28 8.07 11.76
CA GLY A 75 2.70 9.22 12.44
C GLY A 75 1.19 9.11 12.68
N THR A 76 0.53 8.05 12.21
CA THR A 76 -0.84 7.69 12.59
C THR A 76 -0.89 6.29 13.19
N GLN A 77 -2.09 5.87 13.58
CA GLN A 77 -2.36 4.49 13.99
C GLN A 77 -2.91 3.64 12.84
N LEU A 78 -2.86 4.15 11.60
CA LEU A 78 -3.47 3.48 10.46
C LEU A 78 -2.52 2.46 9.85
N LYS A 79 -3.09 1.29 9.56
CA LYS A 79 -2.45 0.24 8.78
C LYS A 79 -3.47 -0.36 7.82
N ALA A 80 -3.05 -0.62 6.58
CA ALA A 80 -3.86 -1.32 5.60
C ALA A 80 -3.19 -2.63 5.19
N TYR A 81 -3.97 -3.68 4.97
CA TYR A 81 -3.49 -4.96 4.47
C TYR A 81 -4.40 -5.45 3.37
N GLN A 82 -3.84 -5.60 2.19
CA GLN A 82 -4.52 -6.14 1.03
C GLN A 82 -3.92 -7.49 0.68
N ALA A 83 -4.71 -8.55 0.80
CA ALA A 83 -4.31 -9.90 0.42
C ALA A 83 -4.67 -10.22 -1.03
N PHE A 84 -3.85 -11.05 -1.66
CA PHE A 84 -4.03 -11.55 -3.02
C PHE A 84 -3.76 -13.06 -3.08
N VAL A 85 -4.50 -13.74 -3.94
CA VAL A 85 -4.17 -15.10 -4.40
C VAL A 85 -3.35 -14.98 -5.68
N ILE A 86 -2.27 -15.74 -5.77
CA ILE A 86 -1.46 -15.85 -6.99
C ILE A 86 -1.88 -17.12 -7.72
N SER A 87 -2.38 -16.97 -8.95
CA SER A 87 -2.71 -18.09 -9.83
C SER A 87 -2.24 -17.78 -11.23
N ASP A 88 -1.40 -18.64 -11.80
CA ASP A 88 -0.80 -18.45 -13.11
C ASP A 88 -0.09 -17.09 -13.27
N GLN A 89 0.70 -16.71 -12.25
CA GLN A 89 1.43 -15.43 -12.17
C GLN A 89 0.54 -14.18 -12.08
N ARG A 90 -0.77 -14.37 -11.90
CA ARG A 90 -1.76 -13.31 -11.76
C ARG A 90 -2.18 -13.12 -10.32
N TYR A 91 -2.26 -11.87 -9.89
CA TYR A 91 -2.56 -11.48 -8.52
C TYR A 91 -4.03 -11.07 -8.43
N LYS A 92 -4.84 -11.91 -7.80
CA LYS A 92 -6.28 -11.70 -7.64
C LYS A 92 -6.56 -11.21 -6.22
N PRO A 93 -7.23 -10.04 -6.03
CA PRO A 93 -7.60 -9.57 -4.71
C PRO A 93 -8.41 -10.63 -3.95
N LYS A 94 -8.04 -10.89 -2.69
CA LYS A 94 -8.72 -11.86 -1.84
C LYS A 94 -9.56 -11.18 -0.77
N TYR A 95 -8.93 -10.32 0.03
CA TYR A 95 -9.60 -9.53 1.07
C TYR A 95 -8.76 -8.31 1.42
N PHE A 96 -9.43 -7.33 2.02
CA PHE A 96 -8.83 -6.14 2.61
C PHE A 96 -9.13 -6.12 4.10
N VAL A 97 -8.17 -5.68 4.91
CA VAL A 97 -8.39 -5.32 6.31
C VAL A 97 -7.69 -3.99 6.58
N GLY A 98 -8.41 -3.07 7.21
CA GLY A 98 -7.84 -1.87 7.79
C GLY A 98 -7.63 -2.05 9.28
N TRP A 99 -6.67 -1.33 9.85
CA TRP A 99 -6.52 -1.17 11.29
C TRP A 99 -6.48 0.31 11.62
N MET A 100 -7.19 0.66 12.69
CA MET A 100 -7.13 1.95 13.36
C MET A 100 -6.69 1.67 14.80
N GLY A 101 -5.39 1.82 15.07
CA GLY A 101 -4.79 1.32 16.30
C GLY A 101 -4.90 -0.20 16.39
N ASN A 102 -5.54 -0.69 17.45
CA ASN A 102 -5.74 -2.11 17.66
C ASN A 102 -7.06 -2.64 17.07
N GLN A 103 -7.89 -1.77 16.51
CA GLN A 103 -9.20 -2.14 15.97
C GLN A 103 -9.08 -2.52 14.50
N LYS A 104 -9.51 -3.73 14.15
CA LYS A 104 -9.72 -4.15 12.77
C LYS A 104 -11.02 -3.53 12.24
N VAL A 105 -10.95 -2.96 11.04
CA VAL A 105 -12.08 -2.33 10.36
C VAL A 105 -12.15 -2.82 8.92
N ASP A 106 -13.35 -2.79 8.34
CA ASP A 106 -13.54 -3.11 6.94
C ASP A 106 -13.02 -2.00 6.02
N LYS A 107 -13.07 -2.26 4.71
CA LYS A 107 -12.54 -1.37 3.69
C LYS A 107 -13.23 -0.01 3.64
N ASP A 108 -14.56 0.01 3.68
CA ASP A 108 -15.33 1.23 3.47
C ASP A 108 -15.22 2.15 4.69
N TYR A 109 -15.22 1.55 5.89
CA TYR A 109 -14.93 2.26 7.12
C TYR A 109 -13.49 2.81 7.14
N PHE A 110 -12.50 2.00 6.76
CA PHE A 110 -11.11 2.46 6.70
C PHE A 110 -10.93 3.63 5.71
N ILE A 111 -11.51 3.54 4.50
CA ILE A 111 -11.40 4.57 3.46
C ILE A 111 -12.09 5.87 3.88
N SER A 112 -13.19 5.82 4.62
CA SER A 112 -13.85 7.05 5.08
C SER A 112 -13.06 7.79 6.17
N HIS A 113 -12.12 7.13 6.86
CA HIS A 113 -11.35 7.71 7.96
C HIS A 113 -9.88 8.00 7.62
N ILE A 114 -9.34 7.39 6.55
CA ILE A 114 -7.95 7.61 6.15
C ILE A 114 -7.68 9.04 5.71
N GLU A 115 -8.58 9.67 4.94
CA GLU A 115 -8.38 11.02 4.42
C GLU A 115 -8.36 12.08 5.55
N PRO A 116 -9.32 12.09 6.49
CA PRO A 116 -9.27 12.99 7.65
C PRO A 116 -7.99 12.86 8.47
N GLU A 117 -7.54 11.65 8.79
CA GLU A 117 -6.32 11.44 9.57
C GLU A 117 -5.06 11.86 8.81
N LEU A 118 -4.97 11.51 7.52
CA LEU A 118 -3.85 11.94 6.69
C LEU A 118 -3.78 13.46 6.56
N LYS A 119 -4.91 14.16 6.45
CA LYS A 119 -4.95 15.64 6.42
C LYS A 119 -4.38 16.27 7.70
N GLN A 120 -4.56 15.64 8.86
CA GLN A 120 -4.03 16.18 10.13
C GLN A 120 -2.50 16.07 10.22
N ILE A 121 -1.91 15.03 9.62
CA ILE A 121 -0.46 14.78 9.66
C ILE A 121 0.30 15.25 8.42
N ALA A 122 -0.41 15.46 7.30
CA ALA A 122 0.10 16.04 6.07
C ALA A 122 0.28 17.54 6.25
N LYS A 123 1.31 17.93 7.00
CA LYS A 123 1.85 19.29 6.91
C LYS A 123 2.74 19.33 5.66
N PRO A 124 2.34 20.01 4.57
CA PRO A 124 3.12 20.03 3.35
C PRO A 124 4.55 20.49 3.62
N TYR A 125 5.51 19.80 3.01
CA TYR A 125 6.94 20.08 3.17
C TYR A 125 7.34 21.47 2.65
N VAL A 126 6.54 22.03 1.74
CA VAL A 126 6.76 23.34 1.15
C VAL A 126 5.74 24.31 1.75
N ASN A 127 6.22 25.40 2.37
CA ASN A 127 5.42 26.61 2.58
C ASN A 127 5.13 27.26 1.20
N GLY A 128 4.33 26.59 0.38
CA GLY A 128 3.98 27.04 -0.96
C GLY A 128 2.50 27.36 -0.99
N VAL A 129 2.18 28.63 -0.71
CA VAL A 129 0.92 29.33 -1.02
C VAL A 129 -0.33 28.47 -0.89
N ILE A 130 -1.01 28.60 0.25
CA ILE A 130 -2.43 28.29 0.38
C ILE A 130 -3.15 29.09 -0.70
N PHE A 131 -3.58 28.46 -1.80
CA PHE A 131 -4.61 29.04 -2.66
C PHE A 131 -5.93 28.88 -1.90
N PRO A 132 -6.51 29.95 -1.33
CA PRO A 132 -7.66 29.83 -0.43
C PRO A 132 -8.97 29.50 -1.17
N GLY A 133 -8.95 29.35 -2.50
CA GLY A 133 -10.13 29.28 -3.35
C GLY A 133 -10.48 27.92 -3.95
N LEU A 134 -9.80 26.83 -3.56
CA LEU A 134 -10.06 25.48 -4.13
C LEU A 134 -10.76 24.51 -3.17
N PHE A 135 -11.24 25.01 -2.04
CA PHE A 135 -12.21 24.31 -1.20
C PHE A 135 -13.49 25.16 -1.11
N VAL A 136 -14.29 25.11 -2.18
CA VAL A 136 -15.74 25.33 -2.15
C VAL A 136 -16.39 24.03 -2.60
#